data_AF-A0A9E5R718-F1
#
_entry.id   AF-A0A9E5R718-F1
#
_cell.length_a   1.000
_cell.length_b   1.000
_cell.length_c   1.000
_cell.angle_alpha   90.00
_cell.angle_beta   90.00
_cell.angle_gamma   90.00
#
_symmetry.space_group_name_H-M   'P 1'
#
loop_
_entity.id
_entity.type
_entity.pdbx_description
1 polymer ?
#
loop_
_entity_poly.entity_id
_entity_poly.type
_entity_poly.pdbx_seq_one_letter_code
_entity_poly.pdbx_strand_id
1 'polypeptide(L)'
;MAITAYDGEFRDGRRNGCGTFTFANRRIYVGQFRDDQFQGQGIWTLENGDRYIGEFQDNKCNGQGTFISVDGSQRTGIWENGDLTSDNLSCDRSPLRLPGSPE
;
A
#
# COMPACT_ATOMS: atom_id res chain seq x y z
N MET A 1 -2.41 4.07 20.74
CA MET A 1 -2.80 4.37 19.35
C MET A 1 -4.32 4.54 19.34
N ALA A 2 -4.84 5.70 18.92
CA ALA A 2 -6.29 5.94 18.88
C ALA A 2 -6.83 5.56 17.50
N ILE A 3 -7.86 4.71 17.50
CA ILE A 3 -8.59 4.32 16.30
C ILE A 3 -9.81 5.23 16.19
N THR A 4 -10.16 5.64 14.98
CA THR A 4 -11.41 6.38 14.73
C THR A 4 -12.53 5.40 14.42
N ALA A 5 -12.26 4.46 13.52
CA ALA A 5 -13.22 3.47 13.10
C ALA A 5 -12.49 2.27 12.49
N TYR A 6 -13.11 1.10 12.60
CA TYR A 6 -12.76 -0.07 11.81
C TYR A 6 -14.05 -0.65 11.23
N ASP A 7 -14.03 -0.94 9.94
CA ASP A 7 -15.10 -1.60 9.22
C ASP A 7 -14.50 -2.83 8.52
N GLY A 8 -14.92 -4.03 8.91
CA GLY A 8 -14.33 -5.25 8.37
C GLY A 8 -14.67 -6.49 9.19
N GLU A 9 -14.03 -7.58 8.79
CA GLU A 9 -14.26 -8.89 9.38
C GLU A 9 -13.55 -9.07 10.74
N PHE A 10 -14.24 -9.76 11.65
CA PHE A 10 -13.69 -10.14 12.95
C PHE A 10 -13.75 -11.66 13.11
N ARG A 11 -12.67 -12.21 13.65
CA ARG A 11 -12.58 -13.61 14.04
C ARG A 11 -12.00 -13.69 15.44
N ASP A 12 -12.69 -14.41 16.33
CA ASP A 12 -12.29 -14.57 17.74
C ASP A 12 -12.08 -13.24 18.48
N GLY A 13 -12.89 -12.22 18.13
CA GLY A 13 -12.79 -10.88 18.70
C GLY A 13 -11.61 -10.03 18.19
N ARG A 14 -10.87 -10.53 17.19
CA ARG A 14 -9.74 -9.84 16.54
C ARG A 14 -10.05 -9.50 15.10
N ARG A 15 -9.49 -8.40 14.59
CA ARG A 15 -9.60 -8.05 13.16
C ARG A 15 -8.91 -9.11 12.32
N ASN A 16 -9.66 -9.70 11.40
CA ASN A 16 -9.22 -10.81 10.56
C ASN A 16 -9.98 -10.78 9.24
N GLY A 17 -9.30 -10.96 8.11
CA GLY A 17 -9.92 -10.84 6.78
C GLY A 17 -9.79 -9.41 6.23
N CYS A 18 -10.65 -9.04 5.28
CA CYS A 18 -10.58 -7.72 4.67
C CYS A 18 -11.23 -6.65 5.56
N GLY A 19 -10.64 -5.47 5.60
CA GLY A 19 -11.23 -4.34 6.31
C GLY A 19 -10.61 -2.99 5.96
N THR A 20 -11.27 -1.96 6.47
CA THR A 20 -10.85 -0.58 6.45
C THR A 20 -10.61 -0.11 7.88
N PHE A 21 -9.42 0.40 8.14
CA PHE A 21 -9.02 0.91 9.43
C PHE A 21 -8.67 2.39 9.32
N THR A 22 -9.46 3.22 9.97
CA THR A 22 -9.29 4.67 10.00
C THR A 22 -8.64 5.08 11.32
N PHE A 23 -7.47 5.68 11.22
CA PHE A 23 -6.72 6.17 12.37
C PHE A 23 -7.21 7.56 12.80
N ALA A 24 -6.97 7.93 14.07
CA ALA A 24 -7.28 9.26 14.60
C ALA A 24 -6.54 10.40 13.87
N ASN A 25 -5.36 10.11 13.31
CA ASN A 25 -4.57 11.06 12.53
C ASN A 25 -4.96 11.09 11.04
N ARG A 26 -6.19 10.70 10.70
CA ARG A 26 -6.74 10.69 9.33
C ARG A 26 -6.00 9.77 8.35
N ARG A 27 -5.07 8.94 8.83
CA ARG A 27 -4.52 7.85 8.02
C ARG A 27 -5.58 6.78 7.83
N ILE A 28 -5.55 6.10 6.71
CA ILE A 28 -6.50 5.05 6.38
C ILE A 28 -5.73 3.87 5.84
N TYR A 29 -6.00 2.69 6.37
CA TYR A 29 -5.53 1.43 5.80
C TYR A 29 -6.72 0.63 5.28
N VAL A 30 -6.64 0.16 4.05
CA VAL A 30 -7.63 -0.75 3.45
C VAL A 30 -6.90 -1.99 2.98
N GLY A 31 -7.20 -3.15 3.55
CA GLY A 31 -6.47 -4.36 3.19
C GLY A 31 -6.81 -5.54 4.07
N GLN A 32 -5.93 -6.53 4.04
CA GLN A 32 -6.10 -7.74 4.83
C GLN A 32 -5.55 -7.57 6.25
N PHE A 33 -6.28 -8.17 7.18
CA PHE A 33 -5.97 -8.23 8.59
C PHE A 33 -5.79 -9.67 9.01
N ARG A 34 -4.86 -9.90 9.92
CA ARG A 34 -4.73 -11.15 10.64
C ARG A 34 -4.31 -10.86 12.06
N ASP A 35 -5.06 -11.38 13.03
CA ASP A 35 -4.76 -11.20 14.44
C ASP A 35 -4.48 -9.74 14.83
N ASP A 36 -5.35 -8.81 14.40
CA ASP A 36 -5.22 -7.36 14.66
C ASP A 36 -4.07 -6.64 13.94
N GLN A 37 -3.35 -7.33 13.05
CA GLN A 37 -2.23 -6.78 12.29
C GLN A 37 -2.54 -6.67 10.80
N PHE A 38 -1.98 -5.66 10.15
CA PHE A 38 -2.01 -5.56 8.68
C PHE A 38 -1.12 -6.66 8.07
N GLN A 39 -1.69 -7.41 7.13
CA GLN A 39 -1.04 -8.53 6.47
C GLN A 39 -1.45 -8.55 4.99
N GLY A 40 -0.65 -9.20 4.14
CA GLY A 40 -0.99 -9.40 2.73
C GLY A 40 -1.13 -8.08 1.97
N GLN A 41 -1.98 -8.05 0.94
CA GLN A 41 -2.14 -6.85 0.12
C GLN A 41 -3.03 -5.80 0.79
N GLY A 42 -2.60 -4.54 0.70
CA GLY A 42 -3.36 -3.40 1.20
C GLY A 42 -2.97 -2.07 0.57
N ILE A 43 -3.72 -1.05 0.96
CA ILE A 43 -3.55 0.35 0.59
C ILE A 43 -3.43 1.13 1.88
N TRP A 44 -2.31 1.83 2.05
CA TRP A 44 -2.09 2.74 3.16
C TRP A 44 -2.10 4.18 2.65
N THR A 45 -3.10 4.94 3.06
CA THR A 45 -3.21 6.38 2.80
C THR A 45 -2.68 7.16 4.00
N LEU A 46 -1.67 7.99 3.75
CA LEU A 46 -1.07 8.90 4.71
C LEU A 46 -1.91 10.16 4.87
N GLU A 47 -1.68 10.89 5.96
CA GLU A 47 -2.41 12.12 6.28
C GLU A 47 -2.22 13.22 5.22
N ASN A 48 -1.06 13.24 4.57
CA ASN A 48 -0.74 14.17 3.50
C ASN A 48 -1.37 13.81 2.16
N GLY A 49 -2.05 12.66 2.04
CA GLY A 49 -2.67 12.16 0.81
C GLY A 49 -1.79 11.20 0.01
N ASP A 50 -0.52 11.01 0.41
CA ASP A 50 0.33 9.99 -0.21
C ASP A 50 -0.25 8.60 0.07
N ARG A 51 -0.04 7.67 -0.85
CA ARG A 51 -0.58 6.33 -0.72
C ARG A 51 0.45 5.28 -1.09
N TYR A 52 0.51 4.23 -0.28
CA TYR A 52 1.27 3.03 -0.57
C TYR A 52 0.31 1.91 -0.93
N ILE A 53 0.56 1.21 -2.04
CA ILE A 53 -0.22 0.07 -2.51
C ILE A 53 0.74 -1.10 -2.62
N GLY A 54 0.55 -2.14 -1.83
CA GLY A 54 1.48 -3.26 -1.84
C GLY A 54 1.26 -4.25 -0.73
N GLU A 55 2.29 -5.05 -0.49
CA GLU A 55 2.31 -6.07 0.54
C GLU A 55 2.64 -5.51 1.92
N PHE A 56 1.98 -6.05 2.92
CA PHE A 56 2.12 -5.73 4.32
C PHE A 56 2.42 -7.00 5.12
N GLN A 57 3.32 -6.86 6.08
CA GLN A 57 3.61 -7.88 7.06
C GLN A 57 3.84 -7.22 8.41
N ASP A 58 3.18 -7.73 9.45
CA ASP A 58 3.32 -7.29 10.84
C ASP A 58 3.16 -5.76 11.00
N ASN A 59 2.18 -5.18 10.31
CA ASN A 59 1.87 -3.75 10.25
C ASN A 59 2.86 -2.86 9.48
N LYS A 60 3.83 -3.45 8.76
CA LYS A 60 4.79 -2.71 7.95
C LYS A 60 4.63 -3.04 6.48
N CYS A 61 4.97 -2.10 5.61
CA CYS A 61 5.15 -2.38 4.18
C CYS A 61 6.30 -3.38 4.02
N ASN A 62 6.01 -4.55 3.48
CA ASN A 62 6.98 -5.62 3.30
C ASN A 62 6.62 -6.45 2.08
N GLY A 63 7.54 -6.57 1.14
CA GLY A 63 7.34 -7.21 -0.15
C GLY A 63 7.18 -6.20 -1.28
N GLN A 64 6.48 -6.58 -2.33
CA GLN A 64 6.34 -5.73 -3.51
C GLN A 64 5.30 -4.63 -3.27
N GLY A 65 5.63 -3.40 -3.67
CA GLY A 65 4.67 -2.30 -3.58
C GLY A 65 5.05 -1.05 -4.34
N THR A 66 4.07 -0.17 -4.48
CA THR A 66 4.16 1.11 -5.16
C THR A 66 3.75 2.22 -4.20
N PHE A 67 4.66 3.15 -3.96
CA PHE A 67 4.37 4.41 -3.29
C PHE A 67 3.99 5.46 -4.32
N ILE A 68 2.87 6.13 -4.10
CA ILE A 68 2.33 7.18 -4.96
C ILE A 68 2.22 8.44 -4.12
N SER A 69 3.00 9.44 -4.48
CA SER A 69 2.93 10.76 -3.89
C SER A 69 1.71 11.53 -4.43
N VAL A 70 1.23 12.51 -3.66
CA VAL A 70 0.16 13.43 -4.12
C VAL A 70 0.51 14.24 -5.36
N ASP A 71 1.81 14.43 -5.64
CA ASP A 71 2.32 15.10 -6.84
C ASP A 71 2.24 14.20 -8.11
N GLY A 72 1.83 12.94 -7.97
CA GLY A 72 1.73 11.96 -9.05
C GLY A 72 3.00 11.15 -9.28
N SER A 73 4.09 11.43 -8.57
CA SER A 73 5.32 10.63 -8.58
C SER A 73 5.04 9.24 -8.02
N GLN A 74 5.57 8.21 -8.68
CA GLN A 74 5.39 6.83 -8.26
C GLN A 74 6.74 6.13 -8.11
N ARG A 75 6.90 5.37 -7.03
CA ARG A 75 8.08 4.54 -6.76
C ARG A 75 7.63 3.12 -6.53
N THR A 76 7.95 2.24 -7.47
CA THR A 76 7.65 0.81 -7.39
C THR A 76 8.91 0.05 -7.05
N GLY A 77 8.79 -0.93 -6.16
CA GLY A 77 9.94 -1.73 -5.76
C GLY A 77 9.63 -2.73 -4.66
N ILE A 78 10.69 -3.29 -4.11
CA ILE A 78 10.66 -4.12 -2.90
C ILE A 78 10.79 -3.22 -1.70
N TRP A 79 9.91 -3.42 -0.74
CA TRP A 79 9.85 -2.72 0.53
C TRP A 79 10.19 -3.72 1.64
N GLU A 80 11.01 -3.29 2.59
CA GLU A 80 11.32 -4.09 3.77
C GLU A 80 11.21 -3.20 5.00
N ASN A 81 10.39 -3.61 5.97
CA ASN A 81 10.17 -2.86 7.21
C ASN A 81 9.68 -1.40 7.04
N GLY A 82 9.10 -1.05 5.88
CA GLY A 82 8.68 0.32 5.56
C GLY A 82 9.67 1.12 4.70
N ASP A 83 10.85 0.57 4.44
CA ASP A 83 11.88 1.21 3.61
C ASP A 83 11.94 0.56 2.22
N LEU A 84 12.08 1.38 1.18
CA LEU A 84 12.28 0.91 -0.19
C LEU A 84 13.71 0.35 -0.33
N THR A 85 13.84 -0.97 -0.45
CA THR A 85 15.13 -1.67 -0.53
C THR A 85 15.60 -1.91 -1.96
N SER A 86 14.68 -2.12 -2.90
CA SER A 86 14.99 -2.22 -4.32
C SER A 86 13.95 -1.47 -5.11
N ASP A 87 14.31 -0.31 -5.63
CA ASP A 87 13.46 0.37 -6.58
C ASP A 87 13.63 -0.28 -7.96
N ASN A 88 12.52 -0.73 -8.55
CA ASN A 88 12.47 -0.98 -9.98
C ASN A 88 12.07 0.33 -10.66
N LEU A 89 12.87 1.39 -10.44
CA LEU A 89 12.90 2.52 -11.36
C LEU A 89 13.57 1.98 -12.63
N SER A 90 12.82 1.20 -13.39
CA SER A 90 13.04 1.07 -14.82
C SER A 90 12.85 2.46 -15.42
N CYS A 91 13.89 3.28 -15.36
CA CYS A 91 14.11 4.38 -16.29
C CYS A 91 14.49 3.82 -17.67
N ASP A 92 13.79 2.78 -18.13
CA ASP A 92 13.62 2.54 -19.55
C ASP A 92 12.53 3.49 -20.05
N ARG A 93 12.95 4.71 -20.39
CA ARG A 93 12.18 5.56 -21.32
C ARG A 93 12.24 4.97 -22.74
N SER A 94 11.96 3.68 -22.91
CA SER A 94 11.52 3.19 -24.20
C SER A 94 10.10 3.70 -24.35
N PRO A 95 9.84 4.65 -25.27
CA PRO A 95 8.45 4.96 -25.61
C PRO A 95 7.80 3.62 -25.97
N LEU A 96 6.66 3.32 -25.34
CA LEU A 96 5.78 2.24 -25.78
C LEU A 96 5.55 2.45 -27.28
N ARG A 97 6.28 1.72 -28.11
CA ARG A 97 6.05 1.69 -29.54
C ARG A 97 4.72 0.99 -29.70
N LEU A 98 3.65 1.78 -29.85
CA LEU A 98 2.36 1.25 -30.26
C LEU A 98 2.59 0.47 -31.57
N PRO A 99 2.14 -0.79 -31.68
CA PRO A 99 2.18 -1.48 -32.95
C PRO A 99 1.22 -0.76 -33.91
N GLY A 100 1.77 -0.09 -34.94
CA GLY A 100 0.98 0.37 -36.09
C GLY A 100 1.07 1.83 -36.53
N SER A 101 2.13 2.59 -36.26
CA SER A 101 2.33 3.89 -36.93
C SER A 101 2.82 3.68 -38.38
N PRO A 102 2.09 4.10 -39.43
CA PRO A 102 2.54 3.98 -40.81
C PRO A 102 3.65 5.00 -41.14
N GLU A 103 4.48 4.63 -42.13
CA GLU A 103 5.71 5.31 -42.58
C GLU A 103 5.52 6.74 -43.11
#